data_AF-A0A951QCP6-F1
#
_entry.id   AF-A0A951QCP6-F1
#
_cell.length_a   1.000
_cell.length_b   1.000
_cell.length_c   1.000
_cell.angle_alpha   90.00
_cell.angle_beta   90.00
_cell.angle_gamma   90.00
#
_symmetry.space_group_name_H-M   'P 1'
#
loop_
_entity.id
_entity.type
_entity.pdbx_description
1 polymer ?
#
loop_
_entity_poly.entity_id
_entity_poly.type
_entity_poly.pdbx_seq_one_letter_code
_entity_poly.pdbx_strand_id
1 'polypeptide(L)'
;MADISGTWLGTYWQDEAQTRFEATFVQGGNALSGVILDDGHLGEANVGGEIIGRSIQFTKRYVVGSQLAIRYSGTLSEDENFIHGDWSISSNRRGSLQGKWEAHRSDNDLMADLKNRLSQQIPVGMK
;
A
#
# COMPACT_ATOMS: atom_id res chain seq x y z
N MET A 1 4.94 9.84 -19.58
CA MET A 1 5.80 9.30 -18.49
C MET A 1 4.82 8.92 -17.41
N ALA A 2 4.82 7.68 -16.95
CA ALA A 2 3.86 7.23 -15.95
C ALA A 2 3.96 8.08 -14.68
N ASP A 3 2.82 8.55 -14.16
CA ASP A 3 2.74 9.27 -12.89
C ASP A 3 1.87 8.52 -11.88
N ILE A 4 2.54 7.95 -10.89
CA ILE A 4 1.89 7.21 -9.81
C ILE A 4 1.62 8.07 -8.58
N SER A 5 1.87 9.38 -8.63
CA SER A 5 1.65 10.27 -7.51
C SER A 5 0.17 10.34 -7.14
N GLY A 6 -0.11 10.28 -5.84
CA GLY A 6 -1.47 10.30 -5.29
C GLY A 6 -1.77 9.11 -4.40
N THR A 7 -3.05 8.94 -4.11
CA THR A 7 -3.55 7.93 -3.18
C THR A 7 -3.95 6.64 -3.91
N TRP A 8 -3.60 5.52 -3.30
CA TRP A 8 -3.85 4.18 -3.80
C TRP A 8 -4.44 3.32 -2.69
N LEU A 9 -5.45 2.52 -3.04
CA LEU A 9 -6.00 1.49 -2.17
C LEU A 9 -5.49 0.14 -2.65
N GLY A 10 -4.78 -0.56 -1.78
CA GLY A 10 -4.16 -1.83 -2.12
C GLY A 10 -4.55 -2.97 -1.22
N THR A 11 -4.23 -4.16 -1.71
CA THR A 11 -4.33 -5.41 -0.97
C THR A 11 -3.05 -6.20 -1.22
N TYR A 12 -2.49 -6.79 -0.19
CA TYR A 12 -1.47 -7.82 -0.34
C TYR A 12 -1.95 -9.12 0.28
N TRP A 13 -1.45 -10.22 -0.26
CA TRP A 13 -1.76 -11.56 0.21
C TRP A 13 -0.50 -12.19 0.79
N GLN A 14 -0.64 -12.75 1.99
CA GLN A 14 0.32 -13.69 2.55
C GLN A 14 -0.40 -15.02 2.65
N ASP A 15 0.03 -15.99 1.85
CA ASP A 15 -0.72 -17.23 1.63
C ASP A 15 -2.16 -16.91 1.16
N GLU A 16 -3.19 -17.32 1.90
CA GLU A 16 -4.60 -17.00 1.60
C GLU A 16 -5.13 -15.78 2.38
N ALA A 17 -4.34 -15.20 3.28
CA ALA A 17 -4.76 -14.08 4.11
C ALA A 17 -4.55 -12.75 3.36
N GLN A 18 -5.64 -12.01 3.15
CA GLN A 18 -5.60 -10.68 2.57
C GLN A 18 -5.42 -9.61 3.65
N THR A 19 -4.59 -8.60 3.37
CA THR A 19 -4.48 -7.39 4.17
C THR A 19 -4.61 -6.17 3.27
N ARG A 20 -5.53 -5.26 3.63
CA ARG A 20 -5.74 -4.01 2.91
C ARG A 20 -4.79 -2.95 3.41
N PHE A 21 -4.45 -2.01 2.53
CA PHE A 21 -3.65 -0.86 2.88
C PHE A 21 -4.04 0.35 2.04
N GLU A 22 -3.69 1.52 2.53
CA GLU A 22 -3.66 2.75 1.74
C GLU A 22 -2.22 3.17 1.53
N ALA A 23 -1.90 3.64 0.33
CA ALA A 23 -0.62 4.25 0.02
C ALA A 23 -0.81 5.67 -0.49
N THR A 24 0.05 6.58 -0.07
CA THR A 24 0.23 7.88 -0.71
C THR A 24 1.64 7.92 -1.30
N PHE A 25 1.73 8.01 -2.62
CA PHE A 25 2.99 8.06 -3.35
C PHE A 25 3.27 9.47 -3.85
N VAL A 26 4.56 9.83 -3.88
CA VAL A 26 5.09 11.05 -4.49
C VAL A 26 6.24 10.65 -5.41
N GLN A 27 6.10 10.96 -6.70
CA GLN A 27 7.11 10.69 -7.72
C GLN A 27 7.87 11.97 -8.10
N GLY A 28 9.20 11.89 -8.08
CA GLY A 28 10.10 12.93 -8.56
C GLY A 28 11.04 12.37 -9.64
N GLY A 29 10.69 12.54 -10.92
CA GLY A 29 11.38 11.86 -12.01
C GLY A 29 11.19 10.34 -11.91
N ASN A 30 12.29 9.60 -11.76
CA ASN A 30 12.23 8.15 -11.51
C ASN A 30 12.17 7.81 -10.01
N ALA A 31 12.44 8.76 -9.11
CA ALA A 31 12.44 8.49 -7.68
C ALA A 31 11.00 8.42 -7.15
N LEU A 32 10.75 7.45 -6.27
CA LEU A 32 9.47 7.24 -5.60
C LEU A 32 9.65 7.32 -4.09
N SER A 33 8.76 8.04 -3.42
CA SER A 33 8.65 8.11 -1.98
C SER A 33 7.18 8.08 -1.55
N GLY A 34 6.91 7.91 -0.26
CA GLY A 34 5.53 7.90 0.23
C GLY A 34 5.34 7.26 1.59
N VAL A 35 4.07 7.02 1.91
CA VAL A 35 3.62 6.40 3.15
C VAL A 35 2.60 5.31 2.82
N ILE A 36 2.64 4.20 3.55
CA ILE A 36 1.63 3.15 3.53
C ILE A 36 1.04 3.00 4.93
N LEU A 37 -0.28 2.89 5.03
CA LEU A 37 -1.01 2.54 6.24
C LEU A 37 -1.71 1.20 6.03
N ASP A 38 -1.27 0.16 6.73
CA ASP A 38 -1.94 -1.14 6.69
C ASP A 38 -3.11 -1.20 7.66
N ASP A 39 -4.14 -1.93 7.26
CA ASP A 39 -5.22 -2.31 8.17
C ASP A 39 -4.69 -3.24 9.27
N GLY A 40 -5.00 -2.94 10.52
CA GLY A 40 -4.57 -3.71 11.69
C GLY A 40 -3.35 -3.14 12.44
N HIS A 41 -2.60 -4.01 13.10
CA HIS A 41 -1.61 -3.62 14.13
C HIS A 41 -0.26 -3.12 13.58
N LEU A 42 -0.01 -3.26 12.27
CA LEU A 42 1.28 -2.93 11.66
C LEU A 42 1.43 -1.41 11.45
N GLY A 43 0.32 -0.72 11.20
CA GLY A 43 0.26 0.74 11.18
C GLY A 43 1.02 1.36 10.02
N GLU A 44 1.65 2.50 10.29
CA GLU A 44 2.30 3.35 9.29
C GLU A 44 3.70 2.86 8.91
N ALA A 45 4.00 2.95 7.61
CA ALA A 45 5.29 2.62 7.03
C ALA A 45 5.73 3.65 5.98
N ASN A 46 7.02 3.97 5.98
CA ASN A 46 7.63 4.76 4.92
C ASN A 46 7.97 3.88 3.72
N VAL A 47 7.88 4.45 2.53
CA VAL A 47 8.34 3.80 1.29
C VAL A 47 9.39 4.64 0.57
N GLY A 48 10.35 3.96 -0.04
CA GLY A 48 11.35 4.56 -0.93
C GLY A 48 11.71 3.61 -2.05
N GLY A 49 11.82 4.11 -3.28
CA GLY A 49 12.01 3.28 -4.45
C GLY A 49 12.14 4.07 -5.75
N GLU A 50 11.83 3.41 -6.84
CA GLU A 50 11.87 3.98 -8.18
C GLU A 50 10.79 3.44 -9.11
N ILE A 51 10.55 4.19 -10.17
CA ILE A 51 9.73 3.79 -11.31
C ILE A 51 10.52 3.99 -12.61
N ILE A 52 10.52 2.97 -13.47
CA ILE A 52 11.16 2.99 -14.78
C ILE A 52 10.16 2.48 -15.81
N GLY A 53 9.68 3.37 -16.69
CA GLY A 53 8.59 3.07 -17.60
C GLY A 53 7.31 2.78 -16.81
N ARG A 54 6.87 1.52 -16.79
CA ARG A 54 5.73 1.04 -16.00
C ARG A 54 6.12 0.09 -14.87
N SER A 55 7.42 -0.19 -14.71
CA SER A 55 7.93 -1.06 -13.66
C SER A 55 8.16 -0.24 -12.40
N ILE A 56 7.57 -0.66 -11.28
CA ILE A 56 7.71 -0.04 -9.97
C ILE A 56 8.49 -0.98 -9.04
N GLN A 57 9.44 -0.43 -8.30
CA GLN A 57 10.12 -1.14 -7.22
C GLN A 57 10.27 -0.22 -6.02
N PHE A 58 9.86 -0.67 -4.83
CA PHE A 58 10.07 0.10 -3.61
C PHE A 58 10.31 -0.79 -2.40
N THR A 59 10.88 -0.20 -1.37
CA THR A 59 11.05 -0.82 -0.06
C THR A 59 10.17 -0.12 0.96
N LYS A 60 9.35 -0.91 1.65
CA LYS A 60 8.51 -0.49 2.77
C LYS A 60 9.21 -0.79 4.11
N ARG A 61 9.14 0.16 5.03
CA ARG A 61 9.66 0.05 6.41
C ARG A 61 8.70 0.66 7.40
N TYR A 62 8.25 -0.12 8.37
CA TYR A 62 7.37 0.37 9.42
C TYR A 62 8.04 1.43 10.28
N VAL A 63 7.28 2.47 10.63
CA VAL A 63 7.72 3.54 11.54
C VAL A 63 7.88 2.98 12.95
N VAL A 64 6.97 2.11 13.37
CA VAL A 64 6.95 1.49 14.70
C VAL A 64 6.98 -0.04 14.57
N GLY A 65 7.72 -0.70 15.46
CA GLY A 65 7.76 -2.16 15.54
C GLY A 65 8.88 -2.78 14.69
N SER A 66 8.52 -3.36 13.55
CA SER A 66 9.46 -4.17 12.74
C SER A 66 10.41 -3.30 11.91
N GLN A 67 11.72 -3.51 12.06
CA GLN A 67 12.73 -2.85 11.23
C GLN A 67 13.05 -3.59 9.91
N LEU A 68 12.34 -4.70 9.64
CA LEU A 68 12.57 -5.47 8.42
C LEU A 68 12.12 -4.67 7.19
N ALA A 69 12.97 -4.66 6.18
CA ALA A 69 12.65 -4.08 4.88
C ALA A 69 11.82 -5.07 4.08
N ILE A 70 10.65 -4.63 3.62
CA ILE A 70 9.77 -5.40 2.74
C ILE A 70 9.94 -4.83 1.34
N ARG A 71 10.31 -5.67 0.38
CA ARG A 71 10.51 -5.28 -1.01
C ARG A 71 9.24 -5.52 -1.80
N TYR A 72 8.82 -4.54 -2.57
CA TYR A 72 7.70 -4.63 -3.50
C TYR A 72 8.22 -4.40 -4.91
N SER A 73 7.69 -5.18 -5.84
CA SER A 73 7.84 -5.00 -7.28
C SER A 73 6.48 -5.09 -7.94
N GLY A 74 6.23 -4.30 -8.97
CA GLY A 74 4.97 -4.35 -9.69
C GLY A 74 5.03 -3.72 -11.07
N THR A 75 3.89 -3.79 -11.76
CA THR A 75 3.67 -3.18 -13.07
C THR A 75 2.43 -2.30 -13.01
N LEU A 76 2.56 -1.05 -13.46
CA LEU A 76 1.47 -0.11 -13.65
C LEU A 76 0.73 -0.43 -14.96
N SER A 77 -0.59 -0.40 -14.92
CA SER A 77 -1.47 -0.51 -16.08
C SER A 77 -1.28 0.66 -17.05
N GLU A 78 -1.70 0.49 -18.30
CA GLU A 78 -1.56 1.54 -19.33
C GLU A 78 -2.42 2.78 -19.07
N ASP A 79 -3.54 2.60 -18.36
CA ASP A 79 -4.42 3.68 -17.92
C ASP A 79 -4.02 4.31 -16.57
N GLU A 80 -2.88 3.86 -16.00
CA GLU A 80 -2.30 4.39 -14.77
C GLU A 80 -3.21 4.31 -13.53
N ASN A 81 -4.21 3.43 -13.56
CA ASN A 81 -5.20 3.26 -12.49
C ASN A 81 -5.05 1.99 -11.67
N PHE A 82 -4.14 1.09 -12.07
CA PHE A 82 -3.95 -0.20 -11.40
C PHE A 82 -2.47 -0.60 -11.37
N ILE A 83 -2.03 -1.13 -10.24
CA ILE A 83 -0.70 -1.71 -10.04
C ILE A 83 -0.89 -3.14 -9.55
N HIS A 84 -0.10 -4.08 -10.06
CA HIS A 84 -0.05 -5.44 -9.52
C HIS A 84 1.38 -5.98 -9.51
N GLY A 85 1.67 -6.90 -8.60
CA GLY A 85 2.97 -7.56 -8.56
C GLY A 85 3.20 -8.43 -7.35
N ASP A 86 4.44 -8.43 -6.88
CA ASP A 86 4.95 -9.31 -5.84
C ASP A 86 5.62 -8.51 -4.72
N TRP A 87 5.49 -9.00 -3.49
CA TRP A 87 6.22 -8.52 -2.33
C TRP A 87 7.03 -9.65 -1.70
N SER A 88 8.12 -9.29 -1.01
CA SER A 88 8.94 -10.23 -0.26
C SER A 88 9.61 -9.58 0.95
N ILE A 89 9.85 -10.39 1.97
CA ILE A 89 10.59 -10.02 3.17
C ILE A 89 11.48 -11.20 3.56
N SER A 90 12.75 -10.90 3.88
CA SER A 90 13.68 -11.92 4.36
C SER A 90 14.07 -11.62 5.81
N SER A 91 13.93 -12.62 6.67
CA SER A 91 14.35 -12.57 8.06
C SER A 91 15.23 -13.77 8.38
N ASN A 92 16.38 -13.51 9.00
CA ASN A 92 17.24 -14.56 9.54
C ASN A 92 16.55 -15.47 10.58
N ARG A 93 15.45 -15.03 11.23
CA ARG A 93 14.74 -15.84 12.24
C ARG A 93 13.49 -16.55 11.71
N ARG A 94 12.83 -15.99 10.69
CA ARG A 94 11.52 -16.46 10.21
C ARG A 94 11.53 -16.97 8.76
N GLY A 95 12.71 -17.03 8.13
CA GLY A 95 12.83 -17.39 6.72
C GLY A 95 12.40 -16.24 5.80
N SER A 96 12.10 -16.58 4.56
CA SER A 96 11.61 -15.62 3.55
C SER A 96 10.10 -15.77 3.39
N LEU A 97 9.36 -14.67 3.52
CA LEU A 97 7.94 -14.61 3.15
C LEU A 97 7.80 -13.83 1.86
N GLN A 98 6.77 -14.17 1.10
CA GLN A 98 6.47 -13.54 -0.18
C GLN A 98 4.99 -13.67 -0.51
N GLY A 99 4.51 -12.85 -1.42
CA GLY A 99 3.14 -12.96 -1.91
C GLY A 99 2.81 -11.95 -2.99
N LYS A 100 1.55 -11.98 -3.44
CA LYS A 100 1.04 -11.03 -4.43
C LYS A 100 0.55 -9.75 -3.76
N TRP A 101 0.51 -8.68 -4.53
CA TRP A 101 -0.18 -7.46 -4.13
C TRP A 101 -0.76 -6.76 -5.36
N GLU A 102 -1.76 -5.94 -5.10
CA GLU A 102 -2.34 -5.04 -6.09
C GLU A 102 -2.77 -3.72 -5.44
N ALA A 103 -2.91 -2.68 -6.24
CA ALA A 103 -3.44 -1.40 -5.81
C ALA A 103 -4.19 -0.68 -6.93
N HIS A 104 -5.30 -0.05 -6.58
CA HIS A 104 -6.09 0.79 -7.46
C HIS A 104 -5.97 2.25 -7.06
N ARG A 105 -5.96 3.15 -8.04
CA ARG A 105 -5.98 4.58 -7.79
C ARG A 105 -7.26 4.93 -7.03
N SER A 106 -7.12 5.66 -5.94
CA SER A 106 -8.27 6.15 -5.18
C SER A 106 -8.60 7.55 -5.64
N ASP A 107 -9.73 7.70 -6.31
CA ASP A 107 -10.37 9.02 -6.51
C ASP A 107 -11.05 9.50 -5.21
N ASN A 108 -11.19 8.62 -4.21
CA ASN A 108 -11.87 8.89 -2.96
C ASN A 108 -10.92 9.45 -1.91
N ASP A 109 -11.25 10.67 -1.46
CA ASP A 109 -10.77 11.29 -0.24
C ASP A 109 -11.12 10.38 0.95
N LEU A 110 -10.11 9.79 1.57
CA LEU A 110 -10.28 8.79 2.61
C LEU A 110 -11.04 9.32 3.83
N MET A 111 -10.98 10.63 4.05
CA MET A 111 -11.79 11.29 5.07
C MET A 111 -13.29 11.18 4.77
N ALA A 112 -13.69 11.11 3.51
CA ALA A 112 -15.08 10.93 3.11
C ALA A 112 -15.55 9.49 3.34
N ASP A 113 -14.75 8.47 3.00
CA ASP A 113 -15.12 7.06 3.26
C ASP A 113 -15.12 6.75 4.76
N LEU A 114 -14.11 7.23 5.50
CA LEU A 114 -14.05 7.09 6.96
C LEU A 114 -15.25 7.77 7.64
N LYS A 115 -15.61 9.01 7.23
CA LYS A 115 -16.82 9.68 7.72
C LYS A 115 -18.08 8.88 7.42
N ASN A 116 -18.21 8.31 6.21
CA ASN A 116 -19.37 7.49 5.86
C ASN A 116 -19.47 6.23 6.72
N ARG A 117 -18.35 5.53 6.96
CA ARG A 117 -18.32 4.35 7.83
C ARG A 117 -18.60 4.68 9.29
N LEU A 118 -18.02 5.75 9.82
CA LEU A 118 -18.31 6.23 11.18
C LEU A 118 -19.78 6.65 11.33
N SER A 119 -20.38 7.24 10.29
CA SER A 119 -21.79 7.60 10.26
C SER A 119 -22.71 6.38 10.24
N GLN A 120 -22.30 5.29 9.58
CA GLN A 120 -23.05 4.03 9.54
C GLN A 120 -22.91 3.18 10.81
N GLN A 121 -21.89 3.41 11.64
CA GLN A 121 -21.69 2.69 12.90
C GLN A 121 -22.41 3.30 14.11
N ILE A 122 -23.10 4.45 13.99
CA ILE A 122 -23.95 4.95 15.09
C ILE A 122 -25.30 4.23 15.02
N PRO A 123 -25.65 3.36 15.98
CA PRO A 123 -27.01 2.82 16.04
C PRO A 123 -27.96 3.98 16.37
N VAL A 124 -28.92 4.24 15.47
CA VAL A 124 -30.14 4.95 15.82
C VAL A 124 -30.89 4.07 16.80
N GLY A 125 -30.74 4.32 18.11
CA GLY A 125 -31.38 3.47 19.10
C GLY A 125 -31.09 3.81 20.55
N MET A 126 -31.23 5.08 20.94
CA MET A 126 -31.70 5.36 22.31
C MET A 126 -33.23 5.43 22.26
N LYS A 127 -33.88 4.52 22.98
CA LYS A 127 -35.13 4.81 23.68
C LYS A 127 -35.18 4.02 24.97
#